data_AF-A0A2P5MLH3-F1
#
_entry.id   AF-A0A2P5MLH3-F1
#
_cell.length_a   1.000
_cell.length_b   1.000
_cell.length_c   1.000
_cell.angle_alpha   90.00
_cell.angle_beta   90.00
_cell.angle_gamma   90.00
#
_symmetry.space_group_name_H-M   'P 1'
#
loop_
_entity.id
_entity.type
_entity.pdbx_description
1 polymer ?
#
loop_
_entity_poly.entity_id
_entity_poly.type
_entity_poly.pdbx_seq_one_letter_code
_entity_poly.pdbx_strand_id
1 'polypeptide(L)'
;MHKDLKLPPEALRLSVDLSGFDLPEAPKAPTPILGQPRAQAALEFGVAMPNPGYNIFVMGEPGTGRLSLITSQLSEAAQKSPAPPAFAYADNFSNPREPVAVCLPAGYGHEFGKDIDKLIDDLLATFPAVFESPAYQQKKSALERQFSQHYNAAIDLVDERARAMNIALFRESESVTFAPLRDGKTLDEDQFALLSQAEREQFHKQVEALEEYLGDVLIELPQWRRELVEKLRQLDCDTIKQAIDPLFAALQEKYQHIEDAVSF
;
A
#
# COMPACT_ATOMS: atom_id res chain seq x y z
N MET A 1 -20.72 -80.72 45.34
CA MET A 1 -20.43 -79.29 45.54
C MET A 1 -19.28 -79.17 46.53
N HIS A 2 -18.06 -78.92 46.05
CA HIS A 2 -16.87 -78.81 46.89
C HIS A 2 -16.95 -77.59 47.80
N LYS A 3 -17.04 -77.80 49.13
CA LYS A 3 -17.03 -76.73 50.14
C LYS A 3 -15.65 -76.09 50.31
N ASP A 4 -14.60 -76.69 49.75
CA ASP A 4 -13.19 -76.31 49.95
C ASP A 4 -12.68 -75.17 49.04
N LEU A 5 -13.57 -74.56 48.25
CA LEU A 5 -13.23 -73.43 47.36
C LEU A 5 -13.95 -72.12 47.76
N LYS A 6 -14.52 -72.04 48.98
CA LYS A 6 -15.22 -70.84 49.45
C LYS A 6 -14.23 -69.85 50.05
N LEU A 7 -14.11 -68.67 49.43
CA LEU A 7 -13.34 -67.55 49.97
C LEU A 7 -14.06 -66.95 51.19
N PRO A 8 -13.33 -66.63 52.27
CA PRO A 8 -13.91 -65.89 53.39
C PRO A 8 -14.31 -64.47 52.95
N PRO A 9 -15.36 -63.86 53.54
CA PRO A 9 -15.83 -62.52 53.17
C PRO A 9 -14.75 -61.44 53.23
N GLU A 10 -13.80 -61.61 54.14
CA GLU A 10 -12.66 -60.71 54.33
C GLU A 10 -11.71 -60.75 53.12
N ALA A 11 -11.53 -61.90 52.48
CA ALA A 11 -10.73 -62.02 51.25
C ALA A 11 -11.43 -61.43 50.01
N LEU A 12 -12.72 -61.09 50.11
CA LEU A 12 -13.49 -60.43 49.05
C LEU A 12 -13.39 -58.90 49.11
N ARG A 13 -12.84 -58.34 50.20
CA ARG A 13 -12.68 -56.90 50.39
C ARG A 13 -11.21 -56.54 50.42
N LEU A 14 -10.81 -55.62 49.55
CA LEU A 14 -9.52 -54.96 49.68
C LEU A 14 -9.58 -54.02 50.90
N SER A 15 -8.97 -54.43 52.01
CA SER A 15 -8.74 -53.58 53.18
C SER A 15 -7.32 -53.05 53.14
N VAL A 16 -7.17 -51.73 52.96
CA VAL A 16 -5.88 -51.05 53.11
C VAL A 16 -5.82 -50.50 54.54
N ASP A 17 -4.92 -51.04 55.35
CA ASP A 17 -4.68 -50.54 56.70
C ASP A 17 -3.80 -49.30 56.65
N LEU A 18 -4.33 -48.17 57.16
CA LEU A 18 -3.67 -46.88 57.16
C LEU A 18 -3.06 -46.52 58.53
N SER A 19 -3.20 -47.39 59.54
CA SER A 19 -2.86 -47.09 60.94
C SER A 19 -1.36 -46.87 61.22
N GLY A 20 -0.48 -47.17 60.24
CA GLY A 20 0.97 -46.94 60.32
C GLY A 20 1.50 -45.87 59.36
N PHE A 21 0.64 -45.18 58.61
CA PHE A 21 1.07 -44.16 57.66
C PHE A 21 0.83 -42.75 58.23
N ASP A 22 1.91 -41.99 58.39
CA ASP A 22 1.82 -40.55 58.59
C ASP A 22 1.49 -39.90 57.24
N LEU A 23 0.26 -39.45 57.06
CA LEU A 23 -0.22 -38.89 55.80
C LEU A 23 0.16 -37.41 55.75
N PRO A 24 1.11 -37.00 54.90
CA PRO A 24 1.53 -35.61 54.83
C PRO A 24 0.39 -34.72 54.33
N GLU A 25 0.41 -33.46 54.76
CA GLU A 25 -0.51 -32.44 54.27
C GLU A 25 -0.37 -32.31 52.74
N ALA A 26 -1.50 -32.24 52.03
CA ALA A 26 -1.50 -32.23 50.58
C ALA A 26 -0.68 -31.04 50.04
N PRO A 27 0.18 -31.24 49.02
CA PRO A 27 0.97 -30.17 48.46
C PRO A 27 0.05 -29.06 47.91
N LYS A 28 0.42 -27.80 48.16
CA LYS A 28 -0.32 -26.62 47.67
C LYS A 28 -0.16 -26.39 46.16
N ALA A 29 0.89 -26.96 45.56
CA ALA A 29 1.13 -26.88 44.13
C ALA A 29 0.43 -28.03 43.38
N PRO A 30 -0.09 -27.79 42.16
CA PRO A 30 -0.60 -28.87 41.33
C PRO A 30 0.52 -29.87 41.08
N THR A 31 0.33 -31.11 41.54
CA THR A 31 1.26 -32.20 41.27
C THR A 31 1.25 -32.54 39.79
N PRO A 32 2.41 -32.82 39.17
CA PRO A 32 2.46 -33.36 37.82
C PRO A 32 1.59 -34.62 37.74
N ILE A 33 0.94 -34.85 36.60
CA ILE A 33 0.07 -36.02 36.42
C ILE A 33 0.90 -37.29 36.65
N LEU A 34 0.53 -38.01 37.71
CA LEU A 34 1.18 -39.23 38.15
C LEU A 34 0.79 -40.40 37.25
N GLY A 35 1.75 -41.24 36.89
CA GLY A 35 1.49 -42.55 36.27
C GLY A 35 1.47 -42.60 34.74
N GLN A 36 2.17 -41.69 34.05
CA GLN A 36 2.27 -41.71 32.56
C GLN A 36 3.71 -41.55 32.01
N PRO A 37 4.72 -42.32 32.49
CA PRO A 37 6.13 -42.10 32.10
C PRO A 37 6.36 -42.29 30.59
N ARG A 38 5.62 -43.20 29.95
CA ARG A 38 5.71 -43.43 28.50
C ARG A 38 5.22 -42.22 27.70
N ALA A 39 4.12 -41.58 28.13
CA ALA A 39 3.57 -40.42 27.43
C ALA A 39 4.48 -39.20 27.59
N GLN A 40 5.05 -39.01 28.79
CA GLN A 40 6.02 -37.94 29.06
C GLN A 40 7.27 -38.08 28.20
N ALA A 41 7.88 -39.28 28.17
CA ALA A 41 9.05 -39.54 27.34
C ALA A 41 8.78 -39.35 25.83
N ALA A 42 7.59 -39.72 25.36
CA ALA A 42 7.20 -39.51 23.96
C ALA A 42 7.01 -38.01 23.63
N LEU A 43 6.45 -37.22 24.55
CA LEU A 43 6.31 -35.79 24.38
C LEU A 43 7.67 -35.09 24.39
N GLU A 44 8.53 -35.42 25.35
CA GLU A 44 9.91 -34.89 25.44
C GLU A 44 10.70 -35.16 24.15
N PHE A 45 10.63 -36.40 23.65
CA PHE A 45 11.28 -36.78 22.40
C PHE A 45 10.72 -36.01 21.19
N GLY A 46 9.41 -35.84 21.12
CA GLY A 46 8.76 -35.09 20.04
C GLY A 46 9.08 -33.60 20.07
N VAL A 47 9.07 -32.98 21.25
CA VAL A 47 9.42 -31.55 21.44
C VAL A 47 10.90 -31.30 21.15
N ALA A 48 11.77 -32.28 21.42
CA ALA A 48 13.18 -32.21 21.09
C ALA A 48 13.49 -32.35 19.58
N MET A 49 12.50 -32.62 18.72
CA MET A 49 12.67 -32.62 17.26
C MET A 49 12.33 -31.25 16.66
N PRO A 50 13.34 -30.44 16.27
CA PRO A 50 13.10 -29.11 15.70
C PRO A 50 12.73 -29.14 14.21
N ASN A 51 12.89 -30.28 13.54
CA ASN A 51 12.70 -30.37 12.09
C ASN A 51 11.22 -30.27 11.71
N PRO A 52 10.88 -29.57 10.62
CA PRO A 52 9.51 -29.54 10.14
C PRO A 52 9.04 -30.92 9.67
N GLY A 53 7.73 -31.17 9.76
CA GLY A 53 7.09 -32.42 9.31
C GLY A 53 6.81 -33.43 10.42
N TYR A 54 7.25 -33.18 11.65
CA TYR A 54 6.92 -34.00 12.82
C TYR A 54 5.77 -33.37 13.60
N ASN A 55 4.71 -34.14 13.83
CA ASN A 55 3.56 -33.73 14.63
C ASN A 55 3.30 -34.75 15.75
N ILE A 56 2.88 -34.27 16.92
CA ILE A 56 2.56 -35.13 18.07
C ILE A 56 1.04 -35.28 18.17
N PHE A 57 0.57 -36.53 18.17
CA PHE A 57 -0.84 -36.87 18.39
C PHE A 57 -1.00 -37.57 19.73
N VAL A 58 -1.92 -37.08 20.57
CA VAL A 58 -2.14 -37.64 21.93
C VAL A 58 -3.50 -38.31 22.04
N MET A 59 -3.48 -39.58 22.41
CA MET A 59 -4.64 -40.45 22.59
C MET A 59 -4.74 -40.98 24.03
N GLY A 60 -5.97 -41.23 24.50
CA GLY A 60 -6.25 -41.82 25.80
C GLY A 60 -7.71 -41.69 26.19
N GLU A 61 -8.09 -42.29 27.32
CA GLU A 61 -9.48 -42.26 27.80
C GLU A 61 -9.91 -40.83 28.21
N PRO A 62 -11.21 -40.51 28.13
CA PRO A 62 -11.75 -39.28 28.72
C PRO A 62 -11.45 -39.21 30.24
N GLY A 63 -11.21 -38.00 30.77
CA GLY A 63 -10.97 -37.79 32.21
C GLY A 63 -9.55 -38.06 32.70
N THR A 64 -8.62 -38.49 31.82
CA THR A 64 -7.22 -38.79 32.18
C THR A 64 -6.30 -37.55 32.32
N GLY A 65 -6.82 -36.34 32.17
CA GLY A 65 -6.03 -35.11 32.32
C GLY A 65 -5.03 -34.83 31.18
N ARG A 66 -5.16 -35.48 30.02
CA ARG A 66 -4.23 -35.35 28.87
C ARG A 66 -3.85 -33.93 28.52
N LEU A 67 -4.84 -33.05 28.34
CA LEU A 67 -4.59 -31.65 27.98
C LEU A 67 -3.76 -30.95 29.04
N SER A 68 -4.09 -31.14 30.32
CA SER A 68 -3.35 -30.56 31.44
C SER A 68 -1.90 -31.05 31.48
N LEU A 69 -1.65 -32.34 31.23
CA LEU A 69 -0.30 -32.90 31.17
C LEU A 69 0.52 -32.23 30.06
N ILE A 70 -0.03 -32.20 28.84
CA ILE A 70 0.66 -31.65 27.67
C ILE A 70 0.92 -30.16 27.87
N THR A 71 -0.08 -29.37 28.24
CA THR A 71 0.06 -27.93 28.41
C THR A 71 1.08 -27.58 29.49
N SER A 72 1.11 -28.30 30.61
CA SER A 72 2.11 -28.10 31.67
C SER A 72 3.52 -28.34 31.15
N GLN A 73 3.74 -29.48 30.48
CA GLN A 73 5.07 -29.84 29.96
C GLN A 73 5.52 -28.90 28.84
N LEU A 74 4.64 -28.54 27.91
CA LEU A 74 4.95 -27.59 26.84
C LEU A 74 5.23 -26.19 27.37
N SER A 75 4.54 -25.77 28.43
CA SER A 75 4.76 -24.46 29.05
C SER A 75 6.13 -24.36 29.71
N GLU A 76 6.56 -25.41 30.41
CA GLU A 76 7.93 -25.50 30.96
C GLU A 76 9.00 -25.52 29.88
N ALA A 77 8.76 -26.24 28.77
CA ALA A 77 9.66 -26.28 27.63
C ALA A 77 9.74 -24.91 26.91
N ALA A 78 8.61 -24.24 26.73
CA ALA A 78 8.52 -22.94 26.07
C ALA A 78 9.29 -21.85 26.82
N GLN A 79 9.26 -21.85 28.16
CA GLN A 79 10.02 -20.90 28.99
C GLN A 79 11.54 -21.00 28.81
N LYS A 80 12.04 -22.18 28.40
CA LYS A 80 13.47 -22.44 28.16
C LYS A 80 13.86 -22.25 26.69
N SER A 81 12.88 -22.06 25.81
CA SER A 81 13.08 -21.93 24.37
C SER A 81 13.30 -20.47 23.99
N PRO A 82 13.99 -20.18 22.86
CA PRO A 82 14.09 -18.82 22.36
C PRO A 82 12.70 -18.26 22.03
N ALA A 83 12.53 -16.96 22.25
CA ALA A 83 11.28 -16.29 21.90
C ALA A 83 11.02 -16.42 20.39
N PRO A 84 9.79 -16.78 19.97
CA PRO A 84 9.48 -16.94 18.57
C PRO A 84 9.56 -15.59 17.84
N PRO A 85 9.87 -15.58 16.53
CA PRO A 85 9.79 -14.37 15.72
C PRO A 85 8.35 -13.84 15.69
N ALA A 86 8.22 -12.54 15.48
CA ALA A 86 6.94 -11.90 15.19
C ALA A 86 6.70 -11.92 13.68
N PHE A 87 5.44 -12.04 13.27
CA PHE A 87 5.06 -11.94 11.86
C PHE A 87 4.09 -10.78 11.69
N ALA A 88 4.36 -9.92 10.72
CA ALA A 88 3.43 -8.91 10.24
C ALA A 88 2.98 -9.29 8.83
N TYR A 89 1.68 -9.16 8.54
CA TYR A 89 1.17 -9.29 7.19
C TYR A 89 1.02 -7.91 6.58
N ALA A 90 1.70 -7.71 5.47
CA ALA A 90 1.63 -6.47 4.71
C ALA A 90 0.90 -6.71 3.39
N ASP A 91 0.22 -5.68 2.91
CA ASP A 91 -0.51 -5.78 1.66
C ASP A 91 0.46 -5.90 0.48
N ASN A 92 0.13 -6.76 -0.46
CA ASN A 92 0.90 -6.94 -1.68
C ASN A 92 0.25 -6.10 -2.77
N PHE A 93 0.78 -4.89 -2.99
CA PHE A 93 0.26 -3.96 -4.00
C PHE A 93 0.30 -4.52 -5.44
N SER A 94 1.13 -5.52 -5.72
CA SER A 94 1.17 -6.20 -7.02
C SER A 94 0.11 -7.29 -7.15
N ASN A 95 -0.16 -8.02 -6.07
CA ASN A 95 -1.18 -9.07 -6.02
C ASN A 95 -1.92 -9.09 -4.66
N PRO A 96 -3.05 -8.39 -4.54
CA PRO A 96 -3.78 -8.27 -3.27
C PRO A 96 -4.31 -9.58 -2.68
N ARG A 97 -4.29 -10.68 -3.45
CA ARG A 97 -4.70 -12.01 -2.96
C ARG A 97 -3.57 -12.77 -2.26
N GLU A 98 -2.35 -12.27 -2.33
CA GLU A 98 -1.14 -12.90 -1.83
C GLU A 98 -0.41 -11.92 -0.89
N PRO A 99 -0.90 -11.73 0.35
CA PRO A 99 -0.26 -10.84 1.31
C PRO A 99 1.17 -11.29 1.61
N VAL A 100 2.07 -10.32 1.82
CA VAL A 100 3.47 -10.60 2.15
C VAL A 100 3.59 -10.81 3.65
N ALA A 101 4.25 -11.90 4.05
CA ALA A 101 4.60 -12.14 5.44
C ALA A 101 6.00 -11.56 5.72
N VAL A 102 6.07 -10.58 6.62
CA VAL A 102 7.31 -9.97 7.08
C VAL A 102 7.71 -10.63 8.40
N CYS A 103 8.84 -11.35 8.40
CA CYS A 103 9.39 -11.95 9.61
C CYS A 103 10.21 -10.92 10.38
N LEU A 104 9.85 -10.71 11.65
CA LEU A 104 10.48 -9.74 12.54
C LEU A 104 11.07 -10.48 13.76
N PRO A 105 12.16 -9.97 14.36
CA PRO A 105 12.66 -10.51 15.61
C PRO A 105 11.61 -10.42 16.73
N ALA A 106 11.75 -11.29 17.73
CA ALA A 106 10.84 -11.31 18.87
C ALA A 106 10.72 -9.92 19.53
N GLY A 107 9.49 -9.45 19.73
CA GLY A 107 9.20 -8.16 20.36
C GLY A 107 9.13 -6.96 19.42
N TYR A 108 9.57 -7.07 18.16
CA TYR A 108 9.59 -5.94 17.22
C TYR A 108 8.25 -5.67 16.51
N GLY A 109 7.31 -6.62 16.51
CA GLY A 109 6.06 -6.50 15.73
C GLY A 109 5.22 -5.26 16.09
N HIS A 110 5.09 -4.94 17.38
CA HIS A 110 4.31 -3.77 17.82
C HIS A 110 5.01 -2.45 17.52
N GLU A 111 6.33 -2.43 17.63
CA GLU A 111 7.14 -1.24 17.31
C GLU A 111 7.12 -0.95 15.81
N PHE A 112 7.28 -1.99 14.99
CA PHE A 112 7.17 -1.90 13.54
C PHE A 112 5.81 -1.37 13.10
N GLY A 113 4.71 -1.89 13.66
CA GLY A 113 3.37 -1.38 13.35
C GLY A 113 3.22 0.12 13.64
N LYS A 114 3.68 0.57 14.81
CA LYS A 114 3.65 2.00 15.17
C LYS A 114 4.49 2.88 14.26
N ASP A 115 5.65 2.40 13.84
CA ASP A 115 6.52 3.15 12.94
C ASP A 115 5.89 3.29 11.55
N ILE A 116 5.20 2.26 11.06
CA ILE A 116 4.45 2.30 9.80
C ILE A 116 3.24 3.24 9.92
N ASP A 117 2.49 3.20 11.01
CA ASP A 117 1.39 4.14 11.26
C ASP A 117 1.90 5.59 11.23
N LYS A 118 3.02 5.85 11.91
CA LYS A 118 3.65 7.16 11.93
C LYS A 118 4.13 7.59 10.54
N LEU A 119 4.70 6.67 9.75
CA LEU A 119 5.10 6.94 8.36
C LEU A 119 3.90 7.40 7.53
N ILE A 120 2.77 6.71 7.66
CA ILE A 120 1.55 7.05 6.93
C ILE A 120 1.06 8.45 7.33
N ASP A 121 1.04 8.77 8.62
CA ASP A 121 0.68 10.09 9.12
C ASP A 121 1.62 11.19 8.59
N ASP A 122 2.93 10.94 8.64
CA ASP A 122 3.96 11.87 8.15
C ASP A 122 3.83 12.08 6.63
N LEU A 123 3.53 11.04 5.85
CA LEU A 123 3.29 11.13 4.41
C LEU A 123 2.04 11.98 4.10
N LEU A 124 0.94 11.73 4.81
CA LEU A 124 -0.32 12.46 4.64
C LEU A 124 -0.17 13.95 4.97
N ALA A 125 0.67 14.30 5.95
CA ALA A 125 0.98 15.67 6.30
C ALA A 125 1.94 16.34 5.30
N THR A 126 2.91 15.58 4.78
CA THR A 126 3.98 16.12 3.91
C THR A 126 3.49 16.44 2.50
N PHE A 127 2.61 15.61 1.92
CA PHE A 127 2.20 15.78 0.52
C PHE A 127 1.57 17.14 0.22
N PRO A 128 0.56 17.63 0.97
CA PRO A 128 -0.01 18.95 0.73
C PRO A 128 1.04 20.07 0.84
N ALA A 129 1.88 20.03 1.87
CA ALA A 129 2.89 21.06 2.13
C ALA A 129 3.92 21.16 1.00
N VAL A 130 4.31 20.03 0.41
CA VAL A 130 5.29 19.99 -0.67
C VAL A 130 4.69 20.50 -1.98
N PHE A 131 3.45 20.14 -2.30
CA PHE A 131 2.76 20.67 -3.49
C PHE A 131 2.40 22.16 -3.35
N GLU A 132 2.18 22.66 -2.14
CA GLU A 132 1.99 24.10 -1.88
C GLU A 132 3.30 24.89 -1.83
N SER A 133 4.45 24.20 -1.86
CA SER A 133 5.75 24.86 -1.75
C SER A 133 5.98 25.84 -2.91
N PRO A 134 6.58 27.03 -2.63
CA PRO A 134 6.89 28.00 -3.68
C PRO A 134 7.77 27.43 -4.79
N ALA A 135 8.69 26.51 -4.44
CA ALA A 135 9.58 25.88 -5.39
C ALA A 135 8.82 25.00 -6.40
N TYR A 136 7.86 24.19 -5.94
CA TYR A 136 7.00 23.39 -6.83
C TYR A 136 6.12 24.28 -7.70
N GLN A 137 5.42 25.25 -7.09
CA GLN A 137 4.51 26.15 -7.81
C GLN A 137 5.25 26.95 -8.90
N GLN A 138 6.46 27.43 -8.62
CA GLN A 138 7.29 28.11 -9.62
C GLN A 138 7.68 27.21 -10.80
N LYS A 139 8.07 25.95 -10.54
CA LYS A 139 8.40 24.98 -11.60
C LYS A 139 7.17 24.65 -12.44
N LYS A 140 6.03 24.40 -11.80
CA LYS A 140 4.74 24.16 -12.48
C LYS A 140 4.36 25.33 -13.38
N SER A 141 4.34 26.54 -12.84
CA SER A 141 4.02 27.75 -13.62
C SER A 141 5.07 28.03 -14.71
N ALA A 142 6.32 27.59 -14.57
CA ALA A 142 7.31 27.71 -15.64
C ALA A 142 6.98 26.79 -16.83
N LEU A 143 6.57 25.54 -16.56
CA LEU A 143 6.15 24.59 -17.60
C LEU A 143 4.89 25.07 -18.33
N GLU A 144 3.88 25.54 -17.59
CA GLU A 144 2.65 26.09 -18.16
C GLU A 144 2.95 27.33 -19.02
N ARG A 145 3.80 28.24 -18.53
CA ARG A 145 4.22 29.42 -19.31
C ARG A 145 4.97 29.04 -20.59
N GLN A 146 5.84 28.03 -20.55
CA GLN A 146 6.55 27.57 -21.74
C GLN A 146 5.57 27.05 -22.80
N PHE A 147 4.57 26.27 -22.39
CA PHE A 147 3.50 25.82 -23.28
C PHE A 147 2.70 27.00 -23.84
N SER A 148 2.25 27.93 -22.99
CA SER A 148 1.50 29.12 -23.43
C SER A 148 2.30 29.99 -24.39
N GLN A 149 3.62 30.14 -24.19
CA GLN A 149 4.48 30.87 -25.11
C GLN A 149 4.55 30.20 -26.49
N HIS A 150 4.71 28.87 -26.52
CA HIS A 150 4.75 28.11 -27.77
C HIS A 150 3.42 28.19 -28.52
N TYR A 151 2.31 28.02 -27.80
CA TYR A 151 0.97 28.18 -28.35
C TYR A 151 0.72 29.60 -28.88
N ASN A 152 1.07 30.63 -28.11
CA ASN A 152 0.87 32.01 -28.54
C ASN A 152 1.72 32.34 -29.77
N ALA A 153 2.98 31.91 -29.82
CA ALA A 153 3.83 32.10 -30.99
C ALA A 153 3.24 31.43 -32.25
N ALA A 154 2.64 30.24 -32.10
CA ALA A 154 1.94 29.57 -33.20
C ALA A 154 0.72 30.37 -33.68
N ILE A 155 -0.11 30.89 -32.77
CA ILE A 155 -1.26 31.71 -33.17
C ILE A 155 -0.83 33.08 -33.74
N ASP A 156 0.27 33.66 -33.26
CA ASP A 156 0.77 34.93 -33.77
C ASP A 156 1.16 34.84 -35.25
N LEU A 157 1.67 33.68 -35.70
CA LEU A 157 1.90 33.40 -37.13
C LEU A 157 0.60 33.42 -37.96
N VAL A 158 -0.52 32.99 -37.38
CA VAL A 158 -1.83 33.01 -38.03
C VAL A 158 -2.42 34.42 -38.00
N ASP A 159 -2.25 35.16 -36.90
CA ASP A 159 -2.70 36.55 -36.75
C ASP A 159 -2.00 37.48 -37.76
N GLU A 160 -0.67 37.34 -37.96
CA GLU A 160 0.06 38.11 -38.97
C GLU A 160 -0.48 37.87 -40.39
N ARG A 161 -0.79 36.60 -40.72
CA ARG A 161 -1.34 36.23 -42.02
C ARG A 161 -2.79 36.70 -42.19
N ALA A 162 -3.59 36.66 -41.13
CA ALA A 162 -4.97 37.15 -41.13
C ALA A 162 -5.02 38.68 -41.33
N ARG A 163 -4.14 39.43 -40.65
CA ARG A 163 -4.04 40.89 -40.80
C ARG A 163 -3.65 41.32 -42.21
N ALA A 164 -2.75 40.57 -42.87
CA ALA A 164 -2.41 40.81 -44.27
C ALA A 164 -3.61 40.67 -45.23
N MET A 165 -4.66 39.95 -44.81
CA MET A 165 -5.90 39.77 -45.55
C MET A 165 -7.04 40.68 -45.07
N ASN A 166 -6.79 41.62 -44.16
CA ASN A 166 -7.82 42.42 -43.47
C ASN A 166 -8.82 41.57 -42.68
N ILE A 167 -8.32 40.55 -41.97
CA ILE A 167 -9.09 39.69 -41.07
C ILE A 167 -8.48 39.75 -39.67
N ALA A 168 -9.32 39.95 -38.66
CA ALA A 168 -8.96 39.86 -37.25
C ALA A 168 -9.13 38.43 -36.76
N LEU A 169 -8.18 37.97 -35.96
CA LEU A 169 -8.28 36.72 -35.22
C LEU A 169 -8.69 37.02 -33.77
N PHE A 170 -9.75 36.37 -33.31
CA PHE A 170 -10.21 36.39 -31.92
C PHE A 170 -9.99 35.03 -31.28
N ARG A 171 -9.61 35.06 -29.99
CA ARG A 171 -9.40 33.86 -29.18
C ARG A 171 -10.42 33.86 -28.05
N GLU A 172 -11.38 32.95 -28.08
CA GLU A 172 -12.33 32.72 -26.99
C GLU A 172 -12.02 31.40 -26.29
N SER A 173 -11.29 31.47 -25.19
CA SER A 173 -10.84 30.29 -24.43
C SER A 173 -10.01 29.33 -25.29
N GLU A 174 -10.63 28.30 -25.87
CA GLU A 174 -9.98 27.32 -26.75
C GLU A 174 -10.43 27.43 -28.22
N SER A 175 -11.39 28.28 -28.57
CA SER A 175 -11.80 28.51 -29.95
C SER A 175 -11.11 29.73 -30.54
N VAL A 176 -10.71 29.59 -31.80
CA VAL A 176 -10.19 30.68 -32.63
C VAL A 176 -11.26 31.03 -33.64
N THR A 177 -11.65 32.30 -33.69
CA THR A 177 -12.65 32.82 -34.63
C THR A 177 -12.06 33.94 -35.48
N PHE A 178 -12.54 34.04 -36.72
CA PHE A 178 -12.08 35.05 -37.67
C PHE A 178 -13.19 36.06 -37.93
N ALA A 179 -12.84 37.36 -37.93
CA ALA A 179 -13.78 38.44 -38.20
C ALA A 179 -13.19 39.41 -39.25
N PRO A 180 -13.99 39.99 -40.15
CA PRO A 180 -13.49 40.91 -41.16
C PRO A 180 -13.14 42.28 -40.55
N LEU A 181 -12.04 42.88 -41.02
CA LEU A 181 -11.59 44.23 -40.67
C LEU A 181 -11.86 45.20 -41.81
N ARG A 182 -12.39 46.39 -41.48
CA ARG A 182 -12.49 47.53 -42.39
C ARG A 182 -12.07 48.80 -41.64
N ASP A 183 -11.13 49.55 -42.21
CA ASP A 183 -10.56 50.76 -41.59
C ASP A 183 -10.06 50.56 -40.15
N GLY A 184 -9.52 49.37 -39.86
CA GLY A 184 -9.01 48.99 -38.54
C GLY A 184 -10.08 48.66 -37.49
N LYS A 185 -11.36 48.60 -37.87
CA LYS A 185 -12.47 48.17 -37.00
C LYS A 185 -13.06 46.86 -37.50
N THR A 186 -13.45 46.00 -36.57
CA THR A 186 -14.14 44.76 -36.88
C THR A 186 -15.59 45.03 -37.26
N LEU A 187 -16.04 44.43 -38.36
CA LEU A 187 -17.43 44.53 -38.79
C LEU A 187 -18.29 43.58 -37.95
N ASP A 188 -19.45 44.05 -37.52
CA ASP A 188 -20.50 43.20 -36.94
C ASP A 188 -21.32 42.53 -38.05
N GLU A 189 -22.20 41.59 -37.68
CA GLU A 189 -23.01 40.81 -38.63
C GLU A 189 -23.85 41.71 -39.56
N ASP A 190 -24.38 42.82 -39.05
CA ASP A 190 -25.17 43.78 -39.81
C ASP A 190 -24.33 44.54 -40.85
N GLN A 191 -23.13 44.99 -40.49
CA GLN A 191 -22.22 45.69 -41.41
C GLN A 191 -21.60 44.73 -42.43
N PHE A 192 -21.39 43.46 -42.08
CA PHE A 192 -20.99 42.42 -43.02
C PHE A 192 -22.10 42.13 -44.04
N ALA A 193 -23.36 42.15 -43.60
CA ALA A 193 -24.55 42.01 -44.44
C ALA A 193 -24.84 43.22 -45.36
N LEU A 194 -24.05 44.29 -45.28
CA LEU A 194 -24.06 45.43 -46.21
C LEU A 194 -22.98 45.34 -47.29
N LEU A 195 -22.01 44.42 -47.18
CA LEU A 195 -20.95 44.21 -48.17
C LEU A 195 -21.49 43.66 -49.49
N SER A 196 -20.80 43.89 -50.59
CA SER A 196 -21.15 43.30 -51.88
C SER A 196 -20.96 41.77 -51.87
N GLN A 197 -21.69 41.06 -52.73
CA GLN A 197 -21.58 39.60 -52.82
C GLN A 197 -20.15 39.13 -53.14
N ALA A 198 -19.43 39.88 -53.98
CA ALA A 198 -18.03 39.60 -54.30
C ALA A 198 -17.08 39.74 -53.09
N GLU A 199 -17.28 40.76 -52.25
CA GLU A 199 -16.47 40.96 -51.03
C GLU A 199 -16.74 39.85 -49.99
N ARG A 200 -18.00 39.42 -49.84
CA ARG A 200 -18.35 38.30 -48.95
C ARG A 200 -17.74 36.98 -49.42
N GLU A 201 -17.84 36.68 -50.72
CA GLU A 201 -17.22 35.47 -51.29
C GLU A 201 -15.69 35.47 -51.14
N GLN A 202 -15.06 36.63 -51.28
CA GLN A 202 -13.62 36.77 -51.07
C GLN A 202 -13.25 36.55 -49.60
N PHE A 203 -14.01 37.11 -48.66
CA PHE A 203 -13.81 36.86 -47.23
C PHE A 203 -13.94 35.38 -46.88
N HIS A 204 -15.00 34.70 -47.36
CA HIS A 204 -15.18 33.27 -47.09
C HIS A 204 -14.00 32.44 -47.60
N LYS A 205 -13.49 32.70 -48.80
CA LYS A 205 -12.28 32.02 -49.32
C LYS A 205 -11.03 32.29 -48.50
N GLN A 206 -10.86 33.51 -48.00
CA GLN A 206 -9.73 33.87 -47.15
C GLN A 206 -9.83 33.22 -45.77
N VAL A 207 -11.03 33.14 -45.20
CA VAL A 207 -11.28 32.41 -43.94
C VAL A 207 -10.99 30.92 -44.10
N GLU A 208 -11.47 30.27 -45.17
CA GLU A 208 -11.16 28.86 -45.46
C GLU A 208 -9.64 28.61 -45.52
N ALA A 209 -8.90 29.48 -46.22
CA ALA A 209 -7.44 29.37 -46.30
C ALA A 209 -6.72 29.63 -44.97
N LEU A 210 -7.28 30.51 -44.11
CA LEU A 210 -6.76 30.75 -42.76
C LEU A 210 -7.09 29.62 -41.80
N GLU A 211 -8.25 28.98 -41.94
CA GLU A 211 -8.64 27.78 -41.19
C GLU A 211 -7.75 26.59 -41.53
N GLU A 212 -7.45 26.37 -42.82
CA GLU A 212 -6.51 25.34 -43.26
C GLU A 212 -5.11 25.61 -42.69
N TYR A 213 -4.62 26.84 -42.79
CA TYR A 213 -3.32 27.23 -42.23
C TYR A 213 -3.27 27.13 -40.70
N LEU A 214 -4.36 27.49 -40.00
CA LEU A 214 -4.49 27.30 -38.56
C LEU A 214 -4.40 25.81 -38.19
N GLY A 215 -5.08 24.95 -38.97
CA GLY A 215 -5.00 23.49 -38.82
C GLY A 215 -3.58 22.96 -38.97
N ASP A 216 -2.83 23.46 -39.96
CA ASP A 216 -1.43 23.09 -40.18
C ASP A 216 -0.51 23.55 -39.04
N VAL A 217 -0.66 24.81 -38.59
CA VAL A 217 0.17 25.38 -37.52
C VAL A 217 -0.12 24.72 -36.17
N LEU A 218 -1.36 24.30 -35.94
CA LEU A 218 -1.79 23.62 -34.71
C LEU A 218 -1.80 22.10 -34.82
N ILE A 219 -1.26 21.52 -35.90
CA ILE A 219 -1.23 20.07 -36.11
C ILE A 219 -0.51 19.32 -34.97
N GLU A 220 0.51 19.95 -34.39
CA GLU A 220 1.30 19.41 -33.28
C GLU A 220 0.72 19.76 -31.89
N LEU A 221 -0.34 20.57 -31.81
CA LEU A 221 -0.95 20.97 -30.54
C LEU A 221 -1.29 19.77 -29.63
N PRO A 222 -1.87 18.65 -30.14
CA PRO A 222 -2.10 17.47 -29.33
C PRO A 222 -0.82 16.87 -28.74
N GLN A 223 0.30 16.92 -29.48
CA GLN A 223 1.60 16.45 -28.99
C GLN A 223 2.14 17.37 -27.90
N TRP A 224 2.11 18.69 -28.09
CA TRP A 224 2.57 19.64 -27.07
C TRP A 224 1.76 19.51 -25.76
N ARG A 225 0.44 19.27 -25.86
CA ARG A 225 -0.41 18.97 -24.69
C ARG A 225 0.05 17.69 -23.98
N ARG A 226 0.35 16.62 -24.72
CA ARG A 226 0.89 15.37 -24.13
C ARG A 226 2.23 15.59 -23.43
N GLU A 227 3.14 16.34 -24.05
CA GLU A 227 4.44 16.66 -23.47
C GLU A 227 4.33 17.48 -22.18
N LEU A 228 3.39 18.44 -22.13
CA LEU A 228 3.11 19.20 -20.91
C LEU A 228 2.62 18.29 -19.79
N VAL A 229 1.66 17.41 -20.07
CA VAL A 229 1.12 16.46 -19.10
C VAL A 229 2.21 15.53 -18.57
N GLU A 230 3.08 15.03 -19.45
CA GLU A 230 4.19 14.16 -19.04
C GLU A 230 5.22 14.89 -18.17
N LYS A 231 5.58 16.13 -18.54
CA LYS A 231 6.50 16.96 -17.73
C LYS A 231 5.91 17.31 -16.37
N LEU A 232 4.61 17.59 -16.28
CA LEU A 232 3.91 17.81 -15.02
C LEU A 232 3.91 16.55 -14.15
N ARG A 233 3.59 15.39 -14.75
CA ARG A 233 3.65 14.11 -14.06
C ARG A 233 5.06 13.79 -13.54
N GLN A 234 6.09 14.06 -14.34
CA GLN A 234 7.47 13.87 -13.92
C GLN A 234 7.85 14.82 -12.78
N LEU A 235 7.45 16.09 -12.86
CA LEU A 235 7.62 17.05 -11.77
C LEU A 235 6.95 16.57 -10.48
N ASP A 236 5.73 16.06 -10.55
CA ASP A 236 5.02 15.50 -9.40
C ASP A 236 5.77 14.31 -8.80
N CYS A 237 6.21 13.37 -9.62
CA CYS A 237 6.97 12.20 -9.18
C CYS A 237 8.30 12.59 -8.52
N ASP A 238 9.06 13.50 -9.11
CA ASP A 238 10.35 13.94 -8.57
C ASP A 238 10.17 14.69 -7.24
N THR A 239 9.10 15.48 -7.15
CA THR A 239 8.74 16.23 -5.94
C THR A 239 8.33 15.29 -4.81
N ILE A 240 7.51 14.27 -5.09
CA ILE A 240 7.15 13.23 -4.12
C ILE A 240 8.40 12.46 -3.67
N LYS A 241 9.25 12.00 -4.60
CA LYS A 241 10.48 11.26 -4.27
C LYS A 241 11.35 12.02 -3.28
N GLN A 242 11.64 13.29 -3.58
CA GLN A 242 12.45 14.14 -2.70
C GLN A 242 11.83 14.33 -1.30
N ALA A 243 10.50 14.31 -1.21
CA ALA A 243 9.79 14.45 0.05
C ALA A 243 9.77 13.16 0.88
N ILE A 244 9.64 12.00 0.23
CA ILE A 244 9.53 10.71 0.92
C ILE A 244 10.88 10.11 1.28
N ASP A 245 11.93 10.36 0.48
CA ASP A 245 13.28 9.82 0.70
C ASP A 245 13.78 9.97 2.17
N PRO A 246 13.68 11.14 2.82
CA PRO A 246 14.12 11.28 4.22
C PRO A 246 13.24 10.50 5.22
N LEU A 247 11.94 10.34 4.95
CA LEU A 247 11.02 9.59 5.80
C LEU A 247 11.34 8.09 5.76
N PHE A 248 11.59 7.57 4.55
CA PHE A 248 11.99 6.17 4.38
C PHE A 248 13.42 5.91 4.86
N ALA A 249 14.35 6.84 4.68
CA ALA A 249 15.74 6.69 5.13
C ALA A 249 15.82 6.42 6.64
N ALA A 250 15.03 7.13 7.45
CA ALA A 250 14.98 6.92 8.90
C ALA A 250 14.51 5.51 9.29
N LEU A 251 13.54 4.95 8.54
CA LEU A 251 13.07 3.59 8.76
C LEU A 251 14.07 2.54 8.27
N GLN A 252 14.65 2.75 7.10
CA GLN A 252 15.67 1.85 6.54
C GLN A 252 16.88 1.74 7.48
N GLU A 253 17.33 2.85 8.08
CA GLU A 253 18.41 2.83 9.07
C GLU A 253 18.02 2.04 10.32
N LYS A 254 16.79 2.23 10.82
CA LYS A 254 16.27 1.53 12.01
C LYS A 254 16.15 0.01 11.80
N TYR A 255 15.70 -0.41 10.62
CA TYR A 255 15.41 -1.81 10.29
C TYR A 255 16.49 -2.48 9.43
N GLN A 256 17.65 -1.84 9.21
CA GLN A 256 18.72 -2.32 8.30
C GLN A 256 19.21 -3.76 8.56
N HIS A 257 19.03 -4.27 9.77
CA HIS A 257 19.45 -5.61 10.18
C HIS A 257 18.34 -6.67 10.04
N ILE A 258 17.16 -6.28 9.57
CA ILE A 258 15.99 -7.15 9.42
C ILE A 258 15.67 -7.21 7.92
N GLU A 259 16.18 -8.25 7.26
CA GLU A 259 16.13 -8.43 5.80
C GLU A 259 14.71 -8.35 5.24
N ASP A 260 13.76 -9.06 5.87
CA ASP A 260 12.35 -9.05 5.46
C ASP A 260 11.69 -7.67 5.58
N ALA A 261 12.11 -6.84 6.54
CA ALA A 261 11.56 -5.50 6.75
C ALA A 261 12.14 -4.46 5.78
N VAL A 262 13.32 -4.71 5.22
CA VAL A 262 13.97 -3.84 4.22
C VAL A 262 13.58 -4.24 2.79
N SER A 263 13.35 -5.54 2.56
CA SER A 263 12.93 -6.05 1.26
C SER A 263 11.47 -5.77 0.92
N PHE A 264 10.63 -5.54 1.94
CA PHE A 264 9.25 -5.10 1.78
C PHE A 264 9.18 -3.59 1.50
#